data_AF-A0A532TM27-F1
#
_entry.id   AF-A0A532TM27-F1
#
_cell.length_a   1.000
_cell.length_b   1.000
_cell.length_c   1.000
_cell.angle_alpha   90.00
_cell.angle_beta   90.00
_cell.angle_gamma   90.00
#
_symmetry.space_group_name_H-M   'P 1'
#
loop_
_entity.id
_entity.type
_entity.pdbx_description
1 polymer ?
#
loop_
_entity_poly.entity_id
_entity_poly.type
_entity_poly.pdbx_seq_one_letter_code
_entity_poly.pdbx_strand_id
1 'polypeptide(L)'
;MEAITINRYVQVICPVCKAQNTVRIPKSVINQASQLTTVSVPKGEICQHHFQLFIDKNFKIRGYQKVDFQLDSENDKKKKNLRYNYKDNFVNSLKLYKSSVSKDNSIKNVPKKPYNKKETKKIEESFNRKNNRTLQDIYEEFWEFISDNNETFQKFIDKDKKRRFLLKMNELTPVSDHNLLQTVDKTVQ
;
A
#
# COMPACT_ATOMS: atom_id res chain seq x y z
N MET A 1 21.09 36.52 -1.22
CA MET A 1 22.17 35.50 -1.34
C MET A 1 21.66 34.42 -2.27
N GLU A 2 22.14 34.39 -3.50
CA GLU A 2 21.76 33.37 -4.48
C GLU A 2 22.43 32.04 -4.09
N ALA A 3 21.63 31.02 -3.77
CA ALA A 3 22.14 29.70 -3.47
C ALA A 3 22.76 29.11 -4.73
N ILE A 4 24.08 28.96 -4.76
CA ILE A 4 24.80 28.29 -5.85
C ILE A 4 24.31 26.83 -5.90
N THR A 5 23.45 26.52 -6.87
CA THR A 5 22.90 25.17 -7.08
C THR A 5 23.90 24.29 -7.78
N ILE A 6 24.88 23.77 -7.03
CA ILE A 6 25.82 22.80 -7.58
C ILE A 6 25.08 21.48 -7.79
N ASN A 7 24.97 21.05 -9.04
CA ASN A 7 24.39 19.77 -9.42
C ASN A 7 25.46 18.68 -9.43
N ARG A 8 25.08 17.46 -9.03
CA ARG A 8 25.95 16.27 -9.06
C ARG A 8 25.32 15.20 -9.95
N TYR A 9 26.15 14.44 -10.63
CA TYR A 9 25.73 13.29 -11.44
C TYR A 9 25.94 12.02 -10.63
N VAL A 10 24.92 11.18 -10.56
CA VAL A 10 24.94 9.90 -9.84
C VAL A 10 24.59 8.79 -10.81
N GLN A 11 25.40 7.75 -10.87
CA GLN A 11 25.11 6.56 -11.67
C GLN A 11 24.09 5.69 -10.94
N VAL A 12 22.92 5.52 -11.54
CA VAL A 12 21.78 4.80 -10.99
C VAL A 12 21.60 3.49 -11.75
N ILE A 13 21.35 2.40 -11.02
CA ILE A 13 21.12 1.06 -11.59
C ILE A 13 19.68 0.65 -11.27
N CYS A 14 18.92 0.26 -12.28
CA CYS A 14 17.57 -0.26 -12.08
C CYS A 14 17.62 -1.57 -11.26
N PRO A 15 16.88 -1.69 -10.14
CA PRO A 15 16.86 -2.91 -9.33
C PRO A 15 16.14 -4.08 -10.00
N VAL A 16 15.36 -3.82 -11.06
CA VAL A 16 14.55 -4.83 -11.78
C VAL A 16 15.30 -5.41 -12.98
N CYS A 17 15.74 -4.57 -13.92
CA CYS A 17 16.39 -5.03 -15.16
C CYS A 17 17.89 -4.73 -15.26
N LYS A 18 18.49 -4.11 -14.23
CA LYS A 18 19.92 -3.74 -14.19
C LYS A 18 20.38 -2.72 -15.25
N ALA A 19 19.47 -2.11 -16.00
CA ALA A 19 19.77 -0.95 -16.83
C ALA A 19 20.40 0.17 -16.00
N GLN A 20 21.35 0.90 -16.58
CA GLN A 20 22.10 1.94 -15.89
C GLN A 20 21.96 3.27 -16.62
N ASN A 21 21.86 4.36 -15.86
CA ASN A 21 21.92 5.72 -16.42
C ASN A 21 22.47 6.70 -15.37
N THR A 22 22.94 7.86 -15.82
CA THR A 22 23.38 8.95 -14.95
C THR A 22 22.25 9.95 -14.72
N VAL A 23 21.87 10.15 -13.46
CA VAL A 23 20.82 11.10 -13.06
C VAL A 23 21.48 12.34 -12.44
N ARG A 24 20.97 13.51 -12.82
CA ARG A 24 21.42 14.81 -12.28
C ARG A 24 20.60 15.17 -11.04
N ILE A 25 21.26 15.36 -9.91
CA ILE A 25 20.62 15.61 -8.62
C ILE A 25 21.14 16.93 -8.02
N PRO A 26 20.26 17.89 -7.72
CA PRO A 26 20.64 19.14 -7.06
C PRO A 26 21.07 18.92 -5.61
N LYS A 27 22.18 19.55 -5.19
CA LYS A 27 22.60 19.54 -3.78
C LYS A 27 21.54 20.07 -2.81
N SER A 28 20.70 21.00 -3.27
CA SER A 28 19.63 21.58 -2.45
C SER A 28 18.65 20.52 -1.95
N VAL A 29 18.31 19.52 -2.78
CA VAL A 29 17.37 18.45 -2.42
C VAL A 29 18.00 17.48 -1.43
N ILE A 30 19.29 17.17 -1.60
CA ILE A 30 20.02 16.25 -0.70
C ILE A 30 20.21 16.87 0.69
N ASN A 31 20.55 18.15 0.76
CA ASN A 31 20.87 18.81 2.03
C ASN A 31 19.64 19.09 2.91
N GLN A 32 18.43 19.03 2.36
CA GLN A 32 17.20 19.19 3.14
C GLN A 32 16.88 17.99 4.03
N ALA A 33 17.36 16.79 3.66
CA ALA A 33 17.08 15.58 4.42
C ALA A 33 18.07 15.41 5.59
N SER A 34 17.57 14.88 6.73
CA SER A 34 18.40 14.66 7.93
C SER A 34 19.51 13.64 7.69
N GLN A 35 19.23 12.55 6.96
CA GLN A 35 20.19 11.46 6.69
C GLN A 35 20.15 10.94 5.25
N LEU A 36 18.99 10.49 4.78
CA LEU A 36 18.79 9.92 3.44
C LEU A 36 17.74 10.70 2.67
N THR A 37 18.00 10.93 1.39
CA THR A 37 17.06 11.50 0.45
C THR A 37 16.48 10.41 -0.42
N THR A 38 15.15 10.29 -0.41
CA THR A 38 14.42 9.39 -1.30
C THR A 38 14.16 10.10 -2.63
N VAL A 39 14.56 9.49 -3.72
CA VAL A 39 14.33 9.98 -5.09
C VAL A 39 13.49 8.97 -5.85
N SER A 40 12.37 9.42 -6.42
CA SER A 40 11.50 8.62 -7.27
C SER A 40 12.01 8.68 -8.71
N VAL A 41 12.28 7.53 -9.33
CA VAL A 41 12.73 7.42 -10.73
C VAL A 41 11.57 6.87 -11.57
N PRO A 42 10.80 7.74 -12.25
CA PRO A 42 9.65 7.32 -13.04
C PRO A 42 10.04 6.48 -14.27
N LYS A 43 9.04 5.81 -14.85
CA LYS A 43 9.21 5.05 -16.09
C LYS A 43 9.70 5.99 -17.20
N GLY A 44 10.70 5.54 -17.97
CA GLY A 44 11.26 6.26 -19.10
C GLY A 44 12.55 7.03 -18.81
N GLU A 45 12.90 7.30 -17.54
CA GLU A 45 14.16 8.00 -17.21
C GLU A 45 15.39 7.10 -17.35
N ILE A 46 15.25 5.82 -16.99
CA ILE A 46 16.33 4.83 -17.07
C ILE A 46 15.86 3.60 -17.86
N CYS A 47 14.65 3.15 -17.56
CA CYS A 47 14.00 2.01 -18.22
C CYS A 47 12.48 2.10 -17.99
N GLN A 48 11.73 1.07 -18.38
CA GLN A 48 10.27 1.01 -18.21
C GLN A 48 9.80 0.71 -16.77
N HIS A 49 10.72 0.59 -15.81
CA HIS A 49 10.39 0.32 -14.40
C HIS A 49 10.38 1.62 -13.58
N HIS A 50 9.38 1.74 -12.71
CA HIS A 50 9.32 2.79 -11.68
C HIS A 50 9.92 2.23 -10.38
N PHE A 51 10.84 2.97 -9.77
CA PHE A 51 11.45 2.59 -8.51
C PHE A 51 11.90 3.82 -7.74
N GLN A 52 12.18 3.65 -6.45
CA GLN A 52 12.77 4.67 -5.59
C GLN A 52 14.20 4.28 -5.25
N LEU A 53 15.04 5.28 -5.02
CA LEU A 53 16.41 5.12 -4.55
C LEU A 53 16.68 6.02 -3.36
N PHE A 54 17.58 5.57 -2.49
CA PHE A 54 17.97 6.29 -1.28
C PHE A 54 19.41 6.77 -1.43
N ILE A 55 19.63 8.07 -1.31
CA ILE A 55 20.95 8.70 -1.44
C ILE A 55 21.33 9.34 -0.12
N ASP A 56 22.59 9.19 0.30
CA ASP A 56 23.13 9.94 1.43
C ASP A 56 23.64 11.35 1.05
N LYS A 57 24.08 12.10 2.06
CA LYS A 57 24.67 13.45 1.87
C LYS A 57 25.96 13.45 1.02
N ASN A 58 26.59 12.29 0.87
CA ASN A 58 27.81 12.09 0.07
C ASN A 58 27.50 11.67 -1.37
N PHE A 59 26.23 11.72 -1.80
CA PHE A 59 25.79 11.30 -3.14
C PHE A 59 25.98 9.80 -3.40
N LYS A 60 26.11 8.98 -2.36
CA LYS A 60 26.19 7.52 -2.48
C LYS A 60 24.79 6.92 -2.35
N ILE A 61 24.46 6.04 -3.29
CA ILE A 61 23.23 5.25 -3.24
C ILE A 61 23.36 4.22 -2.12
N ARG A 62 22.42 4.23 -1.17
CA ARG A 62 22.36 3.30 -0.02
C ARG A 62 21.38 2.15 -0.22
N GLY A 63 20.41 2.31 -1.11
CA GLY A 63 19.43 1.28 -1.38
C GLY A 63 18.45 1.64 -2.48
N TYR A 64 17.62 0.66 -2.84
CA TYR A 64 16.57 0.77 -3.82
C TYR A 64 15.28 0.18 -3.27
N GLN A 65 14.14 0.71 -3.69
CA GLN A 65 12.82 0.18 -3.37
C GLN A 65 12.01 0.05 -4.67
N LYS A 66 11.45 -1.14 -4.89
CA LYS A 66 10.55 -1.40 -6.02
C LYS A 66 9.16 -0.85 -5.69
N VAL A 67 8.47 -0.31 -6.68
CA VAL A 67 7.10 0.18 -6.54
C VAL A 67 6.17 -0.85 -7.18
N ASP A 68 5.35 -1.52 -6.35
CA ASP A 68 4.41 -2.54 -6.82
C ASP A 68 3.15 -1.94 -7.44
N PHE A 69 2.66 -0.83 -6.88
CA PHE A 69 1.48 -0.11 -7.34
C PHE A 69 1.72 1.39 -7.35
N GLN A 70 1.36 2.05 -8.45
CA GLN A 70 1.34 3.50 -8.59
C GLN A 70 -0.10 3.92 -8.89
N LEU A 71 -0.68 4.77 -8.05
CA LEU A 71 -2.01 5.32 -8.28
C LEU A 71 -1.90 6.46 -9.31
N ASP A 72 -2.67 6.36 -10.39
CA ASP A 72 -2.80 7.44 -11.36
C ASP A 72 -3.54 8.61 -10.69
N SER A 73 -2.93 9.79 -10.66
CA SER A 73 -3.61 10.96 -10.13
C SER A 73 -4.60 11.50 -11.16
N GLU A 74 -5.76 12.00 -10.73
CA GLU A 74 -6.83 12.43 -11.67
C GLU A 74 -6.38 13.53 -12.65
N ASN A 75 -5.31 14.25 -12.32
CA ASN A 75 -4.70 15.28 -13.15
C ASN A 75 -3.92 14.71 -14.37
N ASP A 76 -3.50 13.45 -14.33
CA ASP A 76 -2.83 12.77 -15.47
C ASP A 76 -3.79 12.46 -16.63
N LYS A 77 -5.10 12.52 -16.37
CA LYS A 77 -6.14 12.36 -17.40
C LYS A 77 -6.20 13.53 -18.39
N LYS A 78 -5.65 14.70 -18.05
CA LYS A 78 -5.73 15.91 -18.90
C LYS A 78 -4.68 15.95 -20.02
N LYS A 79 -3.55 15.22 -19.92
CA LYS A 79 -2.50 15.19 -20.96
C LYS A 79 -2.66 14.07 -22.01
N LYS A 80 -3.53 13.08 -21.77
CA LYS A 80 -3.82 11.98 -22.73
C LYS A 80 -4.92 12.33 -23.75
N ASN A 81 -5.35 13.58 -23.83
CA ASN A 81 -6.37 14.06 -24.76
C ASN A 81 -5.84 14.42 -26.17
N LEU A 82 -4.83 13.71 -26.66
CA LEU A 82 -4.56 13.61 -28.09
C LEU A 82 -4.31 12.14 -28.43
N ARG A 83 -5.40 11.48 -28.84
CA ARG A 83 -5.48 10.16 -29.48
C ARG A 83 -5.28 8.93 -28.58
N TYR A 84 -6.29 8.59 -27.80
CA TYR A 84 -6.73 7.18 -27.72
C TYR A 84 -8.23 7.13 -27.44
N ASN A 85 -8.98 6.61 -28.42
CA ASN A 85 -10.44 6.51 -28.40
C ASN A 85 -10.86 5.39 -27.42
N TYR A 86 -10.89 5.70 -26.13
CA TYR A 86 -11.25 4.76 -25.06
C TYR A 86 -12.78 4.62 -24.91
N LYS A 87 -13.46 4.24 -26.00
CA LYS A 87 -14.87 3.80 -25.94
C LYS A 87 -15.07 2.32 -26.29
N ASP A 88 -14.04 1.61 -26.75
CA ASP A 88 -14.25 0.25 -27.28
C ASP A 88 -13.82 -0.90 -26.34
N ASN A 89 -13.11 -0.65 -25.23
CA ASN A 89 -12.59 -1.74 -24.38
C ASN A 89 -13.27 -1.97 -23.02
N PHE A 90 -14.16 -1.09 -22.56
CA PHE A 90 -15.02 -1.40 -21.40
C PHE A 90 -16.34 -2.08 -21.81
N VAL A 91 -16.79 -1.86 -23.05
CA VAL A 91 -18.03 -2.43 -23.57
C VAL A 91 -17.81 -3.86 -24.08
N ASN A 92 -16.57 -4.25 -24.38
CA ASN A 92 -16.29 -5.61 -24.87
C ASN A 92 -16.41 -6.69 -23.79
N SER A 93 -16.03 -6.44 -22.53
CA SER A 93 -16.22 -7.45 -21.47
C SER A 93 -17.69 -7.64 -21.10
N LEU A 94 -18.49 -6.56 -21.12
CA LEU A 94 -19.92 -6.63 -20.82
C LEU A 94 -20.75 -7.18 -22.00
N LYS A 95 -20.34 -6.88 -23.26
CA LYS A 95 -20.93 -7.50 -24.45
C LYS A 95 -20.61 -8.99 -24.52
N LEU A 96 -19.38 -9.42 -24.21
CA LEU A 96 -19.00 -10.83 -24.10
C LEU A 96 -19.81 -11.56 -23.01
N TYR A 97 -20.11 -10.90 -21.89
CA TYR A 97 -20.99 -11.44 -20.86
C TYR A 97 -22.45 -11.56 -21.35
N LYS A 98 -22.98 -10.55 -22.05
CA LYS A 98 -24.37 -10.57 -22.56
C LYS A 98 -24.56 -11.50 -23.78
N SER A 99 -23.59 -11.63 -24.67
CA SER A 99 -23.68 -12.51 -25.84
C SER A 99 -23.61 -14.00 -25.50
N SER A 100 -23.01 -14.33 -24.35
CA SER A 100 -22.98 -15.70 -23.81
C SER A 100 -24.32 -16.12 -23.17
N VAL A 101 -25.16 -15.14 -22.83
CA VAL A 101 -26.46 -15.34 -22.15
C VAL A 101 -27.62 -15.44 -23.15
N SER A 102 -27.42 -15.17 -24.45
CA SER A 102 -28.52 -15.05 -25.43
C SER A 102 -28.56 -16.11 -26.54
N LYS A 103 -27.73 -17.17 -26.47
CA LYS A 103 -27.96 -18.38 -27.28
C LYS A 103 -28.65 -19.43 -26.42
N ASP A 104 -29.93 -19.19 -26.17
CA ASP A 104 -30.99 -20.20 -26.08
C ASP A 104 -32.33 -19.46 -25.93
N ASN A 105 -32.87 -19.01 -27.07
CA ASN A 105 -34.25 -18.50 -27.16
C ASN A 105 -35.15 -19.56 -27.80
N SER A 106 -35.73 -20.39 -26.95
CA SER A 106 -37.09 -20.92 -27.07
C SER A 106 -37.52 -21.12 -25.61
N ILE A 107 -38.53 -20.44 -25.06
CA ILE A 107 -39.94 -20.68 -25.35
C ILE A 107 -40.74 -19.43 -24.94
N LYS A 108 -41.78 -19.13 -25.71
CA LYS A 108 -42.78 -18.08 -25.49
C LYS A 108 -43.56 -18.29 -24.16
N ASN A 109 -43.82 -17.15 -23.51
CA ASN A 109 -44.90 -16.83 -22.56
C ASN A 109 -44.97 -17.57 -21.20
N VAL A 110 -45.02 -16.79 -20.11
CA VAL A 110 -46.12 -16.74 -19.09
C VAL A 110 -45.65 -15.89 -17.87
N PRO A 111 -46.56 -15.15 -17.18
CA PRO A 111 -46.23 -13.87 -16.56
C PRO A 111 -45.70 -13.87 -15.11
N LYS A 112 -44.94 -12.79 -14.88
CA LYS A 112 -44.41 -12.15 -13.65
C LYS A 112 -44.74 -12.83 -12.32
N LYS A 113 -43.69 -13.37 -11.69
CA LYS A 113 -43.74 -13.89 -10.31
C LYS A 113 -42.83 -13.13 -9.32
N PRO A 114 -43.21 -13.16 -8.04
CA PRO A 114 -42.59 -12.42 -6.96
C PRO A 114 -41.42 -13.18 -6.30
N TYR A 115 -40.60 -12.36 -5.65
CA TYR A 115 -39.41 -12.67 -4.87
C TYR A 115 -39.67 -13.70 -3.74
N ASN A 116 -38.94 -14.82 -3.74
CA ASN A 116 -38.69 -15.63 -2.54
C ASN A 116 -37.45 -16.54 -2.69
N LYS A 117 -36.37 -16.13 -2.02
CA LYS A 117 -35.60 -16.89 -1.01
C LYS A 117 -35.64 -18.43 -1.17
N LYS A 118 -34.60 -19.05 -1.77
CA LYS A 118 -34.15 -20.42 -1.40
C LYS A 118 -32.85 -20.97 -2.04
N GLU A 119 -32.20 -20.31 -3.00
CA GLU A 119 -31.15 -20.99 -3.81
C GLU A 119 -29.71 -20.46 -3.71
N THR A 120 -29.35 -19.75 -2.64
CA THR A 120 -27.96 -19.28 -2.43
C THR A 120 -26.97 -20.34 -1.95
N LYS A 121 -27.39 -21.58 -1.65
CA LYS A 121 -26.52 -22.55 -0.94
C LYS A 121 -25.52 -23.35 -1.81
N LYS A 122 -25.65 -23.40 -3.14
CA LYS A 122 -24.77 -24.27 -3.97
C LYS A 122 -23.62 -23.57 -4.69
N ILE A 123 -23.66 -22.25 -4.86
CA ILE A 123 -22.61 -21.51 -5.59
C ILE A 123 -21.45 -21.11 -4.68
N GLU A 124 -21.70 -20.85 -3.39
CA GLU A 124 -20.66 -20.55 -2.38
C GLU A 124 -19.68 -21.73 -2.14
N GLU A 125 -20.10 -22.97 -2.39
CA GLU A 125 -19.25 -24.15 -2.13
C GLU A 125 -18.15 -24.37 -3.18
N SER A 126 -18.23 -23.75 -4.36
CA SER A 126 -17.26 -23.93 -5.43
C SER A 126 -16.11 -22.90 -5.44
N PHE A 127 -16.31 -21.73 -4.82
CA PHE A 127 -15.28 -20.69 -4.70
C PHE A 127 -14.33 -20.88 -3.50
N ASN A 128 -14.67 -21.77 -2.55
CA ASN A 128 -13.91 -21.99 -1.32
C ASN A 128 -12.74 -22.99 -1.42
N ARG A 129 -12.46 -23.60 -2.59
CA ARG A 129 -11.49 -24.72 -2.66
C ARG A 129 -10.01 -24.34 -2.75
N LYS A 130 -9.62 -23.06 -2.70
CA LYS A 130 -8.19 -22.68 -2.88
C LYS A 130 -7.53 -21.88 -1.76
N ASN A 131 -8.27 -21.36 -0.78
CA ASN A 131 -7.69 -20.63 0.36
C ASN A 131 -8.35 -21.08 1.67
N ASN A 132 -8.08 -22.33 2.09
CA ASN A 132 -8.54 -22.87 3.38
C ASN A 132 -7.65 -22.34 4.52
N ARG A 133 -7.57 -21.03 4.72
CA ARG A 133 -7.00 -20.48 5.96
C ARG A 133 -8.07 -20.49 7.03
N THR A 134 -7.78 -21.14 8.15
CA THR A 134 -8.67 -21.10 9.31
C THR A 134 -8.58 -19.73 9.98
N LEU A 135 -9.60 -19.36 10.77
CA LEU A 135 -9.53 -18.16 11.60
C LEU A 135 -8.34 -18.21 12.56
N GLN A 136 -7.94 -19.42 12.97
CA GLN A 136 -6.74 -19.62 13.79
C GLN A 136 -5.46 -19.28 13.03
N ASP A 137 -5.34 -19.67 11.76
CA ASP A 137 -4.16 -19.34 10.93
C ASP A 137 -4.05 -17.83 10.71
N ILE A 138 -5.18 -17.18 10.45
CA ILE A 138 -5.24 -15.72 10.32
C ILE A 138 -4.86 -15.05 11.65
N TYR A 139 -5.33 -15.59 12.77
CA TYR A 139 -5.00 -15.06 14.09
C TYR A 139 -3.50 -15.16 14.38
N GLU A 140 -2.88 -16.33 14.20
CA GLU A 140 -1.45 -16.52 14.50
C GLU A 140 -0.54 -15.65 13.63
N GLU A 141 -0.93 -15.35 12.39
CA GLU A 141 -0.14 -14.50 11.48
C GLU A 141 -0.27 -13.00 11.79
N PHE A 142 -1.41 -12.55 12.32
CA PHE A 142 -1.73 -11.13 12.45
C PHE A 142 -2.12 -10.69 13.86
N TRP A 143 -1.88 -11.51 14.90
CA TRP A 143 -2.32 -11.21 16.27
C TRP A 143 -1.78 -9.85 16.74
N GLU A 144 -0.60 -9.38 16.34
CA GLU A 144 -0.08 -8.07 16.76
C GLU A 144 -0.96 -6.88 16.32
N PHE A 145 -1.77 -7.06 15.27
CA PHE A 145 -2.63 -6.01 14.68
C PHE A 145 -4.11 -6.15 15.05
N ILE A 146 -4.48 -7.25 15.70
CA ILE A 146 -5.87 -7.52 16.09
C ILE A 146 -6.13 -6.89 17.47
N SER A 147 -7.12 -6.01 17.56
CA SER A 147 -7.51 -5.38 18.83
C SER A 147 -8.03 -6.40 19.86
N ASP A 148 -7.81 -6.12 21.14
CA ASP A 148 -8.28 -6.99 22.24
C ASP A 148 -9.80 -7.08 22.31
N ASN A 149 -10.51 -6.04 21.83
CA ASN A 149 -11.98 -5.98 21.81
C ASN A 149 -12.59 -6.63 20.55
N ASN A 150 -11.83 -7.41 19.78
CA ASN A 150 -12.33 -8.00 18.55
C ASN A 150 -13.18 -9.26 18.82
N GLU A 151 -14.50 -9.14 18.65
CA GLU A 151 -15.46 -10.24 18.88
C GLU A 151 -15.19 -11.49 18.02
N THR A 152 -14.66 -11.30 16.80
CA THR A 152 -14.37 -12.41 15.87
C THR A 152 -13.20 -13.26 16.37
N PHE A 153 -12.21 -12.64 17.00
CA PHE A 153 -10.99 -13.31 17.48
C PHE A 153 -10.94 -13.52 18.99
N GLN A 154 -11.99 -13.13 19.73
CA GLN A 154 -12.04 -13.17 21.19
C GLN A 154 -11.62 -14.53 21.77
N LYS A 155 -12.10 -15.62 21.16
CA LYS A 155 -11.78 -17.01 21.58
C LYS A 155 -10.28 -17.35 21.51
N PHE A 156 -9.53 -16.68 20.64
CA PHE A 156 -8.08 -16.83 20.50
C PHE A 156 -7.34 -15.85 21.40
N ILE A 157 -7.82 -14.60 21.49
CA ILE A 157 -7.30 -13.55 22.38
C ILE A 157 -7.28 -14.02 23.84
N ASP A 158 -8.38 -14.58 24.35
CA ASP A 158 -8.48 -15.04 25.74
C ASP A 158 -7.51 -16.20 26.06
N LYS A 159 -7.14 -16.97 25.05
CA LYS A 159 -6.25 -18.13 25.17
C LYS A 159 -4.79 -17.79 24.90
N ASP A 160 -4.50 -16.64 24.32
CA ASP A 160 -3.15 -16.26 23.94
C ASP A 160 -2.30 -15.94 25.19
N LYS A 161 -1.26 -16.74 25.41
CA LYS A 161 -0.28 -16.54 26.49
C LYS A 161 0.70 -15.41 26.17
N LYS A 162 1.01 -15.20 24.88
CA LYS A 162 1.97 -14.18 24.41
C LYS A 162 1.44 -12.78 24.72
N ARG A 163 0.17 -12.52 24.38
CA ARG A 163 -0.53 -11.26 24.71
C ARG A 163 -0.57 -10.98 26.20
N ARG A 164 -0.96 -11.97 27.01
CA ARG A 164 -1.00 -11.82 28.48
C ARG A 164 0.37 -11.53 29.08
N PHE A 165 1.42 -12.12 28.54
CA PHE A 165 2.79 -11.84 28.97
C PHE A 165 3.20 -10.39 28.65
N LEU A 166 2.87 -9.87 27.46
CA LEU A 166 3.15 -8.48 27.08
C LEU A 166 2.40 -7.46 27.94
N LEU A 167 1.12 -7.70 28.22
CA LEU A 167 0.35 -6.86 29.12
C LEU A 167 0.97 -6.82 30.53
N LYS A 168 1.39 -7.98 31.05
CA LYS A 168 2.05 -8.07 32.36
C LYS A 168 3.42 -7.37 32.38
N MET A 169 4.17 -7.36 31.28
CA MET A 169 5.43 -6.61 31.18
C MET A 169 5.19 -5.10 31.17
N ASN A 170 4.13 -4.63 30.52
CA ASN A 170 3.78 -3.21 30.50
C ASN A 170 3.24 -2.70 31.86
N GLU A 171 2.62 -3.57 32.66
CA GLU A 171 2.20 -3.23 34.03
C GLU A 171 3.38 -3.18 35.03
N LEU A 172 4.49 -3.86 34.73
CA LEU A 172 5.67 -3.95 35.60
C LEU A 172 6.73 -2.89 35.30
N THR A 173 6.54 -2.02 34.32
CA THR A 173 7.39 -0.84 34.14
C THR A 173 6.91 0.28 35.07
N PRO A 174 7.59 0.57 36.20
CA PRO A 174 7.30 1.78 36.94
C PRO A 174 7.58 2.98 36.03
N VAL A 175 6.57 3.85 35.92
CA VAL A 175 6.69 5.17 35.31
C VAL A 175 7.79 5.91 36.05
N SER A 176 8.99 5.94 35.48
CA SER A 176 10.13 6.68 36.04
C SER A 176 10.07 8.12 35.55
N ASP A 177 9.58 8.96 36.46
CA ASP A 177 10.03 10.32 36.74
C ASP A 177 10.15 11.32 35.57
N HIS A 178 9.00 11.84 35.16
CA HIS A 178 8.91 13.24 34.73
C HIS A 178 8.52 14.11 35.94
N ASN A 179 9.48 14.45 36.80
CA ASN A 179 9.35 15.57 37.75
C ASN A 179 10.73 15.95 38.31
N LEU A 180 11.57 16.59 37.50
CA LEU A 180 12.68 17.38 38.04
C LEU A 180 13.10 18.47 37.05
N LEU A 181 12.34 19.56 36.95
CA LEU A 181 12.81 20.86 36.45
C LEU A 181 11.71 21.91 36.61
N GLN A 182 11.65 22.49 37.81
CA GLN A 182 11.14 23.82 38.15
C GLN A 182 11.46 23.92 39.64
N THR A 183 12.50 24.65 40.06
CA THR A 183 12.47 26.11 40.13
C THR A 183 13.89 26.68 40.15
N VAL A 184 14.21 27.57 39.22
CA VAL A 184 15.22 28.62 39.44
C VAL A 184 14.61 29.93 38.89
N ASP A 185 14.95 31.03 39.57
CA ASP A 185 14.70 32.43 39.21
C ASP A 185 13.40 33.10 39.65
N LYS A 186 13.39 33.53 40.92
CA LYS A 186 12.94 34.88 41.29
C LYS A 186 13.81 35.42 42.44
N THR A 187 14.72 36.34 42.15
CA THR A 187 14.76 37.67 42.79
C THR A 187 15.87 38.52 42.18
N VAL A 188 15.45 39.48 41.36
CA VAL A 188 16.15 40.75 41.14
C VAL A 188 15.65 41.69 42.24
N GLN A 189 16.55 42.18 43.08
CA GLN A 189 16.57 43.53 43.64
C GLN A 189 17.89 43.78 44.36
#